data_AF-A0A967H2G1-F1
#
_entry.id   AF-A0A967H2G1-F1
#
_cell.length_a   1.000
_cell.length_b   1.000
_cell.length_c   1.000
_cell.angle_alpha   90.00
_cell.angle_beta   90.00
_cell.angle_gamma   90.00
#
_symmetry.space_group_name_H-M   'P 1'
#
loop_
_entity.id
_entity.type
_entity.pdbx_description
1 polymer ?
#
loop_
_entity_poly.entity_id
_entity_poly.type
_entity_poly.pdbx_seq_one_letter_code
_entity_poly.pdbx_strand_id
1 'polypeptide(L)' 'QDGLGYYESTRDTASHFFIDYLPKGTYVFEYTTRVVHKGRYQTGIANIQCMYAPEFNSHSESFQLEVR' A
#
# COMPACT_ATOMS: atom_id res chain seq x y z
N GLN A 1 6.43 -14.81 -0.11
CA GLN A 1 7.72 -15.46 -0.44
C GLN A 1 8.81 -14.45 -0.12
N ASP A 2 9.22 -14.31 1.14
CA ASP A 2 10.51 -13.68 1.53
C ASP A 2 10.80 -13.67 3.05
N GLY A 3 10.26 -14.62 3.84
CA GLY A 3 10.62 -14.78 5.26
C GLY A 3 10.33 -13.61 6.21
N LEU A 4 9.89 -12.45 5.69
CA LEU A 4 9.30 -11.37 6.46
C LEU A 4 7.91 -11.85 6.88
N GLY A 5 7.70 -12.04 8.18
CA GLY A 5 6.37 -12.22 8.73
C GLY A 5 5.61 -10.90 8.58
N TYR A 6 4.95 -10.70 7.44
CA TYR A 6 4.04 -9.59 7.25
C TYR A 6 2.62 -10.04 7.58
N TYR A 7 1.95 -9.28 8.45
CA TYR A 7 0.52 -9.46 8.68
C TYR A 7 -0.21 -8.62 7.64
N GLU A 8 -0.76 -9.30 6.64
CA GLU A 8 -1.61 -8.69 5.63
C GLU A 8 -3.05 -8.65 6.14
N SER A 9 -3.58 -7.44 6.34
CA SER A 9 -5.01 -7.22 6.56
C SER A 9 -5.58 -6.51 5.35
N THR A 10 -6.09 -7.30 4.41
CA THR A 10 -6.80 -6.77 3.24
C THR A 10 -8.26 -6.48 3.62
N ARG A 11 -8.60 -5.19 3.73
CA ARG A 11 -9.97 -4.68 3.86
C ARG A 11 -10.47 -4.19 2.51
N ASP A 12 -11.80 -4.14 2.32
CA ASP A 12 -12.47 -3.64 1.11
C ASP A 12 -11.96 -2.26 0.61
N THR A 13 -11.45 -1.41 1.51
CA THR A 13 -11.01 -0.05 1.18
C THR A 13 -9.49 0.08 1.08
N ALA A 14 -8.73 -0.81 1.72
CA ALA A 14 -7.27 -0.72 1.77
C ALA A 14 -6.64 -2.06 2.15
N SER A 15 -5.52 -2.39 1.51
CA SER A 15 -4.61 -3.44 1.95
C SER A 15 -3.61 -2.87 2.94
N HIS A 16 -3.69 -3.32 4.20
CA HIS A 16 -2.75 -2.94 5.25
C HIS A 16 -1.70 -4.04 5.38
N PHE A 17 -0.43 -3.67 5.24
CA PHE A 17 0.71 -4.55 5.47
C PHE A 17 1.39 -4.12 6.78
N PHE A 18 1.28 -4.94 7.82
CA PHE A 18 1.99 -4.72 9.07
C PHE A 18 3.28 -5.53 9.04
N ILE A 19 4.40 -4.85 9.27
CA ILE A 19 5.74 -5.42 9.20
C ILE A 19 6.41 -5.11 10.54
N ASP A 20 6.73 -6.15 11.32
CA ASP A 20 7.37 -5.97 12.63
C ASP A 20 8.79 -5.40 12.52
N TYR A 21 9.53 -5.83 11.51
CA TYR A 21 10.89 -5.36 11.26
C TYR A 21 11.16 -5.33 9.75
N LEU A 22 11.45 -4.14 9.23
CA LEU A 22 11.85 -3.93 7.84
C LEU A 22 13.36 -3.65 7.82
N PRO A 23 14.23 -4.62 7.45
CA PRO A 23 15.65 -4.37 7.28
C PRO A 23 15.90 -3.32 6.19
N LYS A 24 17.09 -2.73 6.19
CA LYS A 24 17.51 -1.85 5.09
C LYS A 24 17.49 -2.61 3.76
N GLY A 25 16.78 -2.08 2.76
CA GLY A 25 16.65 -2.71 1.46
C GLY A 25 15.56 -2.07 0.61
N THR A 26 15.39 -2.60 -0.60
CA THR A 26 14.29 -2.24 -1.50
C THR A 26 13.30 -3.39 -1.52
N TYR A 27 12.05 -3.11 -1.18
CA TYR A 27 10.95 -4.08 -1.20
C TYR A 27 9.93 -3.65 -2.24
N VAL A 28 9.51 -4.57 -3.09
CA VAL A 28 8.50 -4.34 -4.12
C VAL A 28 7.25 -5.10 -3.72
N PHE A 29 6.18 -4.37 -3.45
CA PHE A 29 4.86 -4.92 -3.15
C PHE A 29 3.95 -4.74 -4.36
N GLU A 30 3.51 -5.84 -4.95
CA GLU A 30 2.58 -5.84 -6.07
C GLU A 30 1.23 -6.39 -5.62
N TYR A 31 0.15 -5.68 -5.95
CA TYR A 31 -1.21 -6.14 -5.74
C TYR A 31 -2.02 -5.94 -7.02
N THR A 32 -2.83 -6.93 -7.38
CA THR A 32 -3.71 -6.84 -8.54
C THR A 32 -5.03 -6.18 -8.15
N THR A 33 -5.32 -5.02 -8.72
CA THR A 33 -6.65 -4.38 -8.62
C THR A 33 -7.36 -4.45 -9.97
N ARG A 34 -8.68 -4.66 -9.96
CA ARG A 34 -9.50 -4.74 -11.17
C ARG A 34 -10.62 -3.70 -11.10
N VAL A 35 -10.67 -2.85 -12.12
CA VAL A 35 -11.79 -1.91 -12.29
C VAL A 35 -12.94 -2.62 -13.01
N VAL A 36 -14.13 -2.61 -12.42
CA VAL A 36 -15.34 -3.25 -12.98
C VAL A 36 -16.24 -2.24 -13.71
N HIS A 37 -16.24 -0.98 -13.26
CA HIS A 37 -17.13 0.05 -13.77
C HIS A 37 -16.36 1.18 -14.47
N LYS A 38 -16.97 1.80 -15.47
CA LYS A 38 -16.43 2.97 -16.16
C LYS A 38 -16.62 4.20 -15.29
N GLY A 39 -15.60 5.05 -15.21
CA GLY A 39 -15.62 6.20 -14.33
C GLY A 39 -14.25 6.85 -14.15
N ARG A 40 -14.25 7.95 -13.39
CA ARG A 40 -13.04 8.62 -12.93
C ARG A 40 -12.77 8.18 -11.50
N TYR A 41 -11.60 7.58 -11.27
CA TYR A 41 -11.19 7.06 -9.98
C TYR A 41 -9.90 7.75 -9.53
N GLN A 42 -9.80 8.06 -8.25
CA GLN A 42 -8.50 8.39 -7.65
C GLN A 42 -7.78 7.11 -7.30
N THR A 43 -6.51 7.00 -7.68
CA THR A 43 -5.69 5.89 -7.21
C THR A 43 -5.48 6.04 -5.72
N GLY A 44 -5.49 4.91 -5.01
CA GLY A 44 -5.16 4.90 -3.59
C GLY A 44 -3.76 5.47 -3.34
N ILE A 45 -3.59 6.08 -2.17
CA ILE A 45 -2.28 6.53 -1.69
C ILE A 45 -1.66 5.36 -0.91
N ALA A 46 -0.47 4.94 -1.30
CA ALA A 46 0.35 4.08 -0.45
C ALA A 46 0.96 4.94 0.66
N ASN A 47 0.70 4.56 1.92
CA ASN A 47 1.24 5.22 3.11
C ASN A 47 2.10 4.23 3.87
N ILE A 48 3.29 4.65 4.28
CA ILE A 48 4.17 3.90 5.17
C ILE A 48 4.45 4.75 6.39
N GLN A 49 4.24 4.19 7.58
CA GLN A 49 4.42 4.91 8.84
C GLN A 49 4.97 3.97 9.90
N CYS A 50 5.93 4.46 10.70
CA CYS A 50 6.43 3.72 11.84
C CYS A 50 5.54 3.96 13.07
N MET A 51 5.13 2.89 13.75
CA MET A 51 4.29 2.97 14.95
C MET A 51 5.03 3.50 16.18
N TYR A 52 6.33 3.23 16.27
CA TYR A 52 7.16 3.60 17.42
C TYR A 52 7.90 4.93 17.25
N ALA A 53 7.97 5.44 16.02
CA ALA A 53 8.69 6.66 15.67
C ALA A 53 7.90 7.42 14.58
N PRO A 54 6.84 8.17 14.94
CA PRO A 54 5.91 8.77 13.99
C PRO A 54 6.54 9.81 13.05
N GLU A 55 7.72 10.34 13.39
CA GLU A 55 8.54 11.17 12.51
C GLU A 55 8.99 10.44 11.23
N PHE A 56 9.03 9.11 11.25
CA PHE A 56 9.27 8.28 10.07
C PHE A 56 7.93 7.89 9.45
N ASN A 57 7.40 8.82 8.67
CA ASN A 57 6.27 8.57 7.77
C ASN A 57 6.63 8.98 6.34
N SER A 58 6.03 8.30 5.39
CA SER A 58 6.13 8.64 3.98
C SER A 58 4.84 8.21 3.29
N HIS A 59 4.44 8.96 2.28
CA HIS A 59 3.29 8.62 1.47
C HIS A 59 3.62 8.86 0.00
N SER A 60 2.98 8.09 -0.86
CA SER A 60 3.02 8.31 -2.30
C SER A 60 2.02 9.39 -2.72
N GLU A 61 2.09 9.79 -3.98
CA GLU A 61 1.08 10.65 -4.59
C GLU A 61 -0.09 9.79 -5.10
N SER A 62 -1.32 10.32 -5.00
CA SER A 62 -2.47 9.76 -5.72
C SER A 62 -2.57 10.37 -7.11
N PHE A 63 -2.83 9.57 -8.14
CA PHE A 63 -3.13 10.07 -9.47
C PHE A 63 -4.58 9.80 -9.87
N GLN A 64 -5.06 10.50 -10.90
CA GLN A 64 -6.40 10.32 -11.44
C GLN A 64 -6.36 9.27 -12.55
N LEU A 65 -7.19 8.23 -12.43
CA LEU A 65 -7.38 7.20 -13.43
C LEU A 65 -8.74 7.39 -14.11
N GLU A 66 -8.74 7.59 -15.43
CA GLU A 66 -9.94 7.61 -16.24
C GLU A 66 -10.12 6.24 -16.92
N VAL A 67 -11.21 5.54 -16.59
CA VAL A 67 -11.54 4.23 -17.16
C VAL A 67 -12.68 4.40 -18.17
N ARG A 68 -12.35 4.20 -19.45
CA ARG A 68 -13.24 4.40 -20.61
C ARG A 68 -14.00 3.15 -21.04
#